data_AF-A0A7J2IN59-F1
#
_entry.id   AF-A0A7J2IN59-F1
#
_cell.length_a   1.000
_cell.length_b   1.000
_cell.length_c   1.000
_cell.angle_alpha   90.00
_cell.angle_beta   90.00
_cell.angle_gamma   90.00
#
_symmetry.space_group_name_H-M   'P 1'
#
loop_
_entity.id
_entity.type
_entity.pdbx_description
1 polymer ?
#
loop_
_entity_poly.entity_id
_entity_poly.type
_entity_poly.pdbx_seq_one_letter_code
_entity_poly.pdbx_strand_id
1 'polypeptide(L)' 'MKRVRVRILGRVQGVFFRYNTRKIAERPGIKGWVRNCKDGSVEAVFLKSYYPNPYEFVENKIFP' A
#
# COMPACT_ATOMS: atom_id res chain seq x y z
N MET A 1 -12.44 -11.38 -7.99
CA MET A 1 -11.82 -10.67 -6.85
C MET A 1 -11.19 -9.38 -7.36
N LYS A 2 -11.61 -8.19 -6.89
CA LYS A 2 -11.07 -6.89 -7.36
C LYS A 2 -9.81 -6.51 -6.58
N ARG A 3 -8.89 -5.78 -7.20
CA ARG A 3 -7.63 -5.31 -6.60
C ARG A 3 -7.33 -3.87 -7.01
N VAL A 4 -6.71 -3.12 -6.11
CA VAL A 4 -6.17 -1.77 -6.34
C VAL A 4 -4.66 -1.90 -6.47
N ARG A 5 -4.08 -1.37 -7.55
CA ARG A 5 -2.63 -1.35 -7.78
C ARG A 5 -2.16 0.09 -7.78
N VAL A 6 -1.12 0.37 -7.02
CA VAL A 6 -0.53 1.71 -6.93
C VAL A 6 0.97 1.65 -7.17
N ARG A 7 1.50 2.70 -7.78
CA ARG A 7 2.93 2.94 -7.95
C ARG A 7 3.25 4.28 -7.28
N ILE A 8 4.19 4.25 -6.35
CA ILE A 8 4.59 5.40 -5.55
C ILE A 8 6.01 5.81 -5.97
N LEU A 9 6.18 7.07 -6.34
CA LEU A 9 7.44 7.68 -6.78
C LEU A 9 8.00 8.61 -5.69
N GLY A 10 9.28 8.97 -5.80
CA GLY A 10 9.97 9.87 -4.86
C GLY A 10 10.83 9.15 -3.82
N ARG A 11 11.05 9.78 -2.66
CA ARG A 11 11.89 9.21 -1.58
C ARG A 11 11.10 8.17 -0.77
N VAL A 12 11.00 6.95 -1.31
CA VAL A 12 10.17 5.88 -0.73
C VAL A 12 10.93 4.60 -0.36
N GLN A 13 12.20 4.51 -0.70
CA GLN A 13 13.09 3.43 -0.27
C GLN A 13 14.03 3.89 0.85
N GLY A 14 14.39 2.99 1.76
CA GLY A 14 15.23 3.32 2.92
C GLY A 14 14.55 4.15 4.01
N VAL A 15 13.24 4.39 3.90
CA VAL A 15 12.45 5.24 4.83
C VAL A 15 11.33 4.47 5.55
N PHE A 16 11.51 3.16 5.72
CA PHE A 16 10.52 2.27 6.35
C PHE A 16 9.13 2.22 5.69
N PHE A 17 8.98 2.72 4.46
CA PHE A 17 7.69 2.79 3.75
C PHE A 17 6.95 1.44 3.74
N ARG A 18 7.60 0.36 3.28
CA ARG A 18 7.00 -0.98 3.22
C ARG A 18 6.52 -1.49 4.58
N TYR A 19 7.31 -1.24 5.62
CA TYR A 19 7.00 -1.66 6.98
C TYR A 19 5.76 -0.92 7.50
N ASN A 20 5.72 0.41 7.34
CA ASN A 20 4.59 1.23 7.73
C ASN A 20 3.32 0.87 6.94
N THR A 21 3.41 0.71 5.61
CA THR A 21 2.30 0.25 4.77
C THR A 21 1.71 -1.06 5.27
N ARG A 22 2.56 -2.05 5.59
CA ARG A 22 2.12 -3.33 6.15
C ARG A 22 1.45 -3.15 7.51
N LYS A 23 2.08 -2.43 8.44
CA LYS A 23 1.56 -2.18 9.79
C LYS A 23 0.18 -1.51 9.77
N ILE A 24 -0.03 -0.54 8.87
CA ILE A 24 -1.31 0.15 8.70
C ILE A 24 -2.35 -0.79 8.06
N ALA A 25 -1.95 -1.68 7.14
CA ALA A 25 -2.85 -2.65 6.52
C ALA A 25 -3.28 -3.80 7.44
N GLU A 26 -2.47 -4.15 8.44
CA GLU A 26 -2.74 -5.27 9.37
C GLU A 26 -3.97 -5.03 10.23
N ARG A 27 -4.09 -3.86 10.89
CA ARG A 27 -5.22 -3.54 11.77
C ARG A 27 -6.60 -3.65 11.10
N PRO A 28 -6.81 -3.11 9.88
CA PRO A 28 -8.06 -3.28 9.14
C PRO A 28 -8.19 -4.62 8.40
N GLY A 29 -7.18 -5.48 8.41
CA GLY A 29 -7.21 -6.75 7.68
C GLY A 29 -7.14 -6.61 6.16
N ILE A 30 -6.51 -5.55 5.64
CA ILE A 30 -6.34 -5.35 4.20
C ILE A 30 -5.28 -6.32 3.69
N LYS A 31 -5.68 -7.20 2.78
CA LYS A 31 -4.78 -8.19 2.17
C LYS A 31 -4.10 -7.60 0.94
N GLY A 32 -2.86 -8.03 0.68
CA GLY A 32 -2.10 -7.48 -0.43
C GLY A 32 -0.60 -7.71 -0.31
N TRP A 33 0.17 -6.96 -1.10
CA TRP A 33 1.62 -6.92 -1.00
C TRP A 33 2.17 -5.53 -1.34
N VAL A 34 3.38 -5.26 -0.86
CA VAL A 34 4.15 -4.04 -1.16
C VAL A 34 5.61 -4.42 -1.45
N ARG A 35 6.21 -3.85 -2.50
CA ARG A 35 7.59 -4.15 -2.91
C ARG A 35 8.34 -2.91 -3.38
N ASN A 36 9.65 -2.91 -3.17
CA ASN A 36 10.54 -1.94 -3.79
C ASN A 36 10.79 -2.34 -5.25
N CYS A 37 10.84 -1.35 -6.15
CA CYS A 37 11.19 -1.54 -7.54
C CYS A 37 12.65 -1.10 -7.80
N LYS A 38 13.26 -1.61 -8.89
CA LYS A 38 14.66 -1.30 -9.23
C LYS A 38 14.89 0.17 -9.59
N ASP A 39 13.87 0.87 -10.07
CA ASP A 39 13.91 2.29 -10.45
C ASP A 39 13.71 3.24 -9.26
N GLY A 40 13.80 2.74 -8.02
CA GLY A 40 13.64 3.54 -6.82
C GLY A 40 12.17 3.73 -6.38
N SER A 41 11.18 3.32 -7.18
CA SER A 41 9.77 3.40 -6.80
C SER A 41 9.36 2.32 -5.79
N VAL A 42 8.15 2.43 -5.25
CA VAL A 42 7.45 1.34 -4.54
C VAL A 42 6.19 0.98 -5.32
N GLU A 43 5.86 -0.30 -5.34
CA GLU A 43 4.61 -0.80 -5.91
C GLU A 43 3.83 -1.56 -4.84
N ALA A 44 2.51 -1.35 -4.78
CA ALA A 44 1.63 -2.07 -3.88
C ALA A 44 0.35 -2.53 -4.59
N VAL A 45 -0.15 -3.68 -4.14
CA VAL A 45 -1.45 -4.24 -4.54
C VAL A 45 -2.26 -4.52 -3.30
N PHE A 46 -3.49 -3.99 -3.26
CA PHE A 46 -4.46 -4.21 -2.20
C PHE A 46 -5.67 -4.95 -2.74
N LEU A 47 -6.14 -5.95 -2.01
CA LEU A 47 -7.29 -6.75 -2.39
C LEU A 47 -8.57 -6.09 -1.85
N LYS A 48 -9.61 -6.03 -2.68
CA LYS A 48 -10.90 -5.48 -2.27
C LYS A 48 -11.54 -6.37 -1.21
N SER A 49 -11.70 -5.83 0.01
CA SER A 49 -12.66 -6.29 1.00
C SER A 49 -13.89 -5.37 1.01
N TYR A 50 -15.01 -5.87 1.56
CA TYR A 50 -16.21 -5.05 1.73
C TYR A 50 -15.98 -3.95 2.78
N TYR A 51 -15.20 -4.22 3.83
CA TYR A 51 -14.69 -3.22 4.77
C TYR A 51 -13.28 -3.58 5.29
N PRO A 52 -12.40 -2.58 5.49
CA PRO A 52 -12.52 -1.24 4.90
C PRO A 52 -12.23 -1.26 3.39
N ASN A 53 -12.71 -0.24 2.68
CA ASN A 53 -12.49 -0.11 1.25
C ASN A 53 -11.01 0.22 0.96
N PRO A 54 -10.29 -0.56 0.12
CA PRO A 54 -8.89 -0.27 -0.19
C PRO A 54 -8.64 1.06 -0.89
N TYR A 55 -9.63 1.65 -1.56
CA TYR A 55 -9.47 2.99 -2.14
C TYR A 55 -9.27 4.05 -1.05
N GLU A 56 -10.13 4.03 -0.04
CA GLU A 56 -10.04 4.92 1.14
C GLU A 56 -8.73 4.69 1.91
N PHE A 57 -8.28 3.43 2.01
CA PHE A 57 -6.99 3.11 2.62
C PHE A 57 -5.82 3.75 1.86
N VAL A 58 -5.82 3.64 0.53
CA VAL A 58 -4.77 4.23 -0.31
C VAL A 58 -4.74 5.74 -0.14
N GLU A 59 -5.88 6.40 -0.30
CA GLU A 59 -5.99 7.86 -0.24
C GLU A 59 -5.63 8.40 1.14
N ASN A 60 -6.20 7.86 2.21
CA ASN A 60 -6.11 8.49 3.53
C ASN A 60 -4.95 8.00 4.40
N LYS A 61 -4.33 6.86 4.05
CA LYS A 61 -3.31 6.22 4.91
C LYS A 61 -1.97 5.95 4.24
N ILE A 62 -1.94 5.84 2.91
CA ILE A 62 -0.68 5.64 2.16
C ILE A 62 -0.13 6.96 1.62
N PHE A 63 -1.00 7.88 1.22
CA PHE A 63 -0.65 9.20 0.70
C PHE A 63 -1.27 10.32 1.57
N PRO A 64 -0.81 10.51 2.83
CA PRO A 64 -1.26 11.66 3.61
C PRO A 64 -0.84 13.00 2.97
#